data_AF-A0A8X6F6E7-F1
#
_entry.id   AF-A0A8X6F6E7-F1
#
_cell.length_a   1.000
_cell.length_b   1.000
_cell.length_c   1.000
_cell.angle_alpha   90.00
_cell.angle_beta   90.00
_cell.angle_gamma   90.00
#
_symmetry.space_group_name_H-M   'P 1'
#
loop_
_entity.id
_entity.type
_entity.pdbx_description
1 polymer ?
#
loop_
_entity_poly.entity_id
_entity_poly.type
_entity_poly.pdbx_seq_one_letter_code
_entity_poly.pdbx_strand_id
1 'polypeptide(L)'
;MEKQLEDVKSKREIIRSLTTKLITKIECIIKDESISREIKIEDLIECKEQLLDKQNSLKKLNEKIESLINSEEIEKEVSSIFRITAWIRRFINNVKLKKEDRIKTPLAAEEIEKAEEIWIKQVQPENFGIEINCLEENKNLPKDSKIRDLNPFLRMKKVFYG
;
A
#
# COMPACT_ATOMS: atom_id res chain seq x y z
N MET A 1 17.02 -7.78 7.21
CA MET A 1 15.96 -6.76 7.34
C MET A 1 14.59 -7.37 7.02
N GLU A 2 14.44 -8.03 5.87
CA GLU A 2 13.18 -8.68 5.44
C GLU A 2 12.57 -9.65 6.46
N LYS A 3 13.36 -10.60 7.00
CA LYS A 3 12.88 -11.55 8.02
C LYS A 3 12.33 -10.85 9.27
N GLN A 4 13.00 -9.80 9.74
CA GLN A 4 12.54 -9.05 10.93
C GLN A 4 11.28 -8.25 10.64
N LEU A 5 11.16 -7.66 9.45
CA LEU A 5 9.93 -6.96 9.04
C LEU A 5 8.75 -7.93 8.96
N GLU A 6 8.97 -9.11 8.40
CA GLU A 6 7.93 -10.15 8.28
C GLU A 6 7.47 -10.67 9.64
N ASP A 7 8.40 -10.88 10.57
CA ASP A 7 8.08 -11.26 11.95
C ASP A 7 7.22 -10.19 12.66
N VAL A 8 7.52 -8.90 12.44
CA VAL A 8 6.77 -7.79 13.04
C VAL A 8 5.37 -7.66 12.42
N LYS A 9 5.26 -7.80 11.09
CA LYS A 9 3.96 -7.84 10.38
C LYS A 9 3.10 -9.01 10.87
N SER A 10 3.67 -10.20 10.98
CA SER A 10 2.97 -11.40 11.48
C SER A 10 2.42 -11.20 12.89
N LYS A 11 3.24 -10.63 13.80
CA LYS A 11 2.79 -10.30 15.17
C LYS A 11 1.66 -9.28 15.16
N ARG A 12 1.76 -8.24 14.32
CA ARG A 12 0.71 -7.22 14.18
C ARG A 12 -0.60 -7.84 13.73
N GLU A 13 -0.58 -8.73 12.74
CA GLU A 13 -1.79 -9.41 12.26
C GLU A 13 -2.44 -10.30 13.32
N ILE A 14 -1.65 -11.04 14.11
CA ILE A 14 -2.17 -11.82 15.24
C ILE A 14 -2.87 -10.89 16.25
N ILE A 15 -2.26 -9.76 16.61
CA ILE A 15 -2.88 -8.84 17.57
C ILE A 15 -4.15 -8.22 16.98
N ARG A 16 -4.17 -7.82 15.71
CA ARG A 16 -5.38 -7.32 15.04
C ARG A 16 -6.51 -8.35 15.10
N SER A 17 -6.23 -9.62 14.78
CA SER A 17 -7.19 -10.72 14.86
C SER A 17 -7.75 -10.90 16.28
N LEU A 18 -6.89 -10.86 17.30
CA LEU A 18 -7.30 -10.96 18.69
C LEU A 18 -8.13 -9.74 19.14
N THR A 19 -7.77 -8.53 18.70
CA THR A 19 -8.53 -7.30 18.95
C THR A 19 -9.92 -7.40 18.33
N THR A 20 -10.04 -7.87 17.09
CA THR A 20 -11.35 -8.08 16.45
C THR A 20 -12.21 -9.06 17.23
N LYS A 21 -11.66 -10.19 17.67
CA LYS A 21 -12.39 -11.17 18.50
C LYS A 21 -12.88 -10.57 19.82
N LEU A 22 -12.06 -9.72 20.45
CA LEU A 22 -12.42 -9.03 21.69
C LEU A 22 -13.55 -8.02 21.47
N ILE A 23 -13.52 -7.28 20.36
CA ILE A 23 -14.62 -6.38 19.95
C ILE A 23 -15.91 -7.19 19.75
N THR A 24 -15.84 -8.33 19.05
CA THR A 24 -17.02 -9.20 18.87
C THR A 24 -17.54 -9.74 20.21
N LYS A 25 -16.64 -10.10 21.15
CA LYS A 25 -17.05 -10.52 22.51
C LYS A 25 -17.81 -9.40 23.24
N ILE A 26 -17.31 -8.16 23.17
CA ILE A 26 -17.97 -6.98 23.74
C ILE A 26 -19.36 -6.77 23.11
N GLU A 27 -19.47 -6.87 21.79
CA GLU A 27 -20.74 -6.75 21.07
C GLU A 27 -21.76 -7.81 21.53
N CYS A 28 -21.32 -9.05 21.77
CA CYS A 28 -22.19 -10.10 22.30
C CYS A 28 -22.65 -9.81 23.73
N ILE A 29 -21.75 -9.41 24.64
CA ILE A 29 -22.08 -9.09 26.04
C ILE A 29 -23.13 -7.96 26.11
N ILE A 30 -22.98 -6.92 25.28
CA ILE A 30 -23.90 -5.79 25.25
C ILE A 30 -25.31 -6.25 24.82
N LYS A 31 -25.40 -7.12 23.81
CA LYS A 31 -26.66 -7.59 23.22
C LYS A 31 -27.39 -8.66 24.05
N ASP A 32 -26.70 -9.34 24.97
CA ASP A 32 -27.28 -10.47 25.71
C ASP A 32 -28.23 -10.03 26.83
N GLU A 33 -29.53 -10.04 26.59
CA GLU A 33 -30.54 -9.63 27.58
C GLU A 33 -30.66 -10.58 28.80
N SER A 34 -30.06 -11.77 28.77
CA SER A 34 -30.19 -12.77 29.83
C SER A 34 -29.23 -12.56 31.01
N ILE A 35 -28.18 -11.76 30.84
CA ILE A 35 -27.13 -11.53 31.84
C ILE A 35 -27.46 -10.29 32.69
N SER A 36 -27.26 -10.39 34.02
CA SER A 36 -27.45 -9.25 34.93
C SER A 36 -26.52 -8.08 34.58
N ARG A 37 -26.97 -6.86 34.89
CA ARG A 37 -26.19 -5.64 34.58
C ARG A 37 -24.84 -5.62 35.29
N GLU A 38 -24.74 -6.15 36.51
CA GLU A 38 -23.48 -6.18 37.26
C GLU A 38 -22.43 -7.07 36.57
N ILE A 39 -22.81 -8.28 36.16
CA ILE A 39 -21.91 -9.22 35.47
C ILE A 39 -21.43 -8.64 34.14
N LYS A 40 -22.33 -7.99 33.38
CA LYS A 40 -21.94 -7.30 32.15
C LYS A 40 -20.90 -6.21 32.38
N ILE A 41 -21.05 -5.42 33.44
CA ILE A 41 -20.11 -4.33 33.75
C ILE A 41 -18.72 -4.90 34.07
N GLU A 42 -18.65 -5.96 34.86
CA GLU A 42 -17.38 -6.61 35.22
C GLU A 42 -16.66 -7.16 33.97
N ASP A 43 -17.35 -7.92 33.13
CA ASP A 43 -16.80 -8.47 31.88
C ASP A 43 -16.35 -7.36 30.91
N LEU A 44 -17.10 -6.24 30.84
CA LEU A 44 -16.77 -5.11 29.98
C LEU A 44 -15.55 -4.34 30.47
N ILE A 45 -15.35 -4.21 31.78
CA ILE A 45 -14.15 -3.60 32.37
C ILE A 45 -12.93 -4.43 31.99
N GLU A 46 -12.98 -5.75 32.17
CA GLU A 46 -11.89 -6.65 31.79
C GLU A 46 -11.57 -6.55 30.29
N CYS A 47 -12.61 -6.58 29.45
CA CYS A 47 -12.44 -6.45 28.00
C CYS A 47 -11.84 -5.09 27.61
N LYS A 48 -12.17 -4.01 28.33
CA LYS A 48 -11.59 -2.67 28.10
C LYS A 48 -10.10 -2.64 28.43
N GLU A 49 -9.68 -3.24 29.54
CA GLU A 49 -8.26 -3.32 29.92
C GLU A 49 -7.45 -4.10 28.86
N GLN A 50 -7.97 -5.26 28.44
CA GLN A 50 -7.34 -6.05 27.38
C GLN A 50 -7.26 -5.31 26.04
N LEU A 51 -8.27 -4.49 25.70
CA LEU A 51 -8.25 -3.65 24.49
C LEU A 51 -7.15 -2.58 24.57
N LEU A 52 -7.00 -1.94 25.72
CA LEU A 52 -6.00 -0.90 25.93
C LEU A 52 -4.58 -1.46 25.74
N ASP A 53 -4.30 -2.64 26.30
CA ASP A 53 -3.01 -3.31 26.15
C ASP A 53 -2.71 -3.70 24.70
N LYS A 54 -3.71 -4.24 23.99
CA LYS A 54 -3.60 -4.57 22.57
C LYS A 54 -3.41 -3.32 21.71
N GLN A 55 -4.08 -2.22 22.03
CA GLN A 55 -3.92 -0.94 21.33
C GLN A 55 -2.49 -0.41 21.50
N ASN A 56 -1.96 -0.43 22.72
CA ASN A 56 -0.58 -0.02 22.99
C ASN A 56 0.44 -0.92 22.26
N SER A 57 0.20 -2.23 22.26
CA SER A 57 1.02 -3.20 21.53
C SER A 57 0.99 -2.97 20.02
N LEU A 58 -0.19 -2.72 19.44
CA LEU A 58 -0.34 -2.38 18.02
C LEU A 58 0.38 -1.08 17.67
N LYS A 59 0.27 -0.06 18.52
CA LYS A 59 0.97 1.22 18.31
C LYS A 59 2.48 1.00 18.24
N LYS A 60 3.04 0.28 19.20
CA LYS A 60 4.49 -0.05 19.24
C LYS A 60 4.94 -0.86 18.02
N LEU A 61 4.12 -1.80 17.57
CA LEU A 61 4.43 -2.58 16.36
C LEU A 61 4.36 -1.72 15.09
N ASN A 62 3.39 -0.82 14.97
CA ASN A 62 3.31 0.10 13.84
C ASN A 62 4.53 1.03 13.79
N GLU A 63 4.92 1.64 14.91
CA GLU A 63 6.12 2.48 15.01
C GLU A 63 7.39 1.69 14.61
N LYS A 64 7.47 0.41 15.00
CA LYS A 64 8.58 -0.47 14.59
C LYS A 64 8.54 -0.82 13.09
N ILE A 65 7.37 -0.97 12.50
CA ILE A 65 7.25 -1.20 11.05
C ILE A 65 7.71 0.05 10.30
N GLU A 66 7.25 1.23 10.73
CA GLU A 66 7.63 2.51 10.14
C GLU A 66 9.14 2.73 10.20
N SER A 67 9.80 2.41 11.32
CA SER A 67 11.25 2.55 11.41
C SER A 67 12.04 1.53 10.59
N LEU A 68 11.45 0.36 10.28
CA LEU A 68 12.06 -0.66 9.43
C LEU A 68 11.82 -0.39 7.93
N ILE A 69 10.77 0.36 7.59
CA ILE A 69 10.48 0.77 6.21
C ILE A 69 11.07 2.16 5.99
N ASN A 70 12.26 2.21 5.41
CA ASN A 70 12.87 3.48 5.02
C ASN A 70 12.25 3.99 3.71
N SER A 71 11.10 4.69 3.81
CA SER A 71 10.41 5.26 2.63
C SER A 71 11.35 6.14 1.80
N GLU A 72 12.20 6.92 2.46
CA GLU A 72 13.12 7.85 1.77
C GLU A 72 14.16 7.11 0.93
N GLU A 73 14.66 5.97 1.41
CA GLU A 73 15.60 5.13 0.65
C GLU A 73 14.93 4.47 -0.56
N ILE A 74 13.72 3.93 -0.37
CA ILE A 74 12.93 3.34 -1.47
C ILE A 74 12.61 4.39 -2.53
N GLU A 75 12.17 5.59 -2.13
CA GLU A 75 11.89 6.70 -3.03
C GLU A 75 13.13 7.12 -3.83
N LYS A 76 14.30 7.16 -3.19
CA LYS A 76 15.58 7.45 -3.87
C LYS A 76 15.95 6.38 -4.89
N GLU A 77 15.80 5.10 -4.55
CA GLU A 77 16.07 3.98 -5.46
C GLU A 77 15.12 4.01 -6.68
N VAL A 78 13.82 4.17 -6.43
CA VAL A 78 12.79 4.26 -7.49
C VAL A 78 13.05 5.46 -8.40
N SER A 79 13.32 6.63 -7.83
CA SER A 79 13.66 7.84 -8.60
C SER A 79 14.93 7.64 -9.46
N SER A 80 15.93 6.93 -8.92
CA SER A 80 17.15 6.59 -9.64
C SER A 80 16.87 5.69 -10.84
N ILE A 81 16.00 4.70 -10.70
CA ILE A 81 15.57 3.82 -11.81
C ILE A 81 14.89 4.63 -12.93
N PHE A 82 14.00 5.58 -12.57
CA PHE A 82 13.35 6.44 -13.57
C PHE A 82 14.35 7.31 -14.32
N ARG A 83 15.33 7.90 -13.62
CA ARG A 83 16.41 8.69 -14.25
C ARG A 83 17.29 7.84 -15.17
N ILE A 84 17.69 6.64 -14.75
CA ILE A 84 18.46 5.71 -15.58
C ILE A 84 17.68 5.35 -16.85
N THR A 85 16.41 5.01 -16.69
CA THR A 85 15.51 4.67 -17.80
C THR A 85 15.37 5.86 -18.77
N ALA A 86 15.20 7.07 -18.26
CA ALA A 86 15.15 8.29 -19.06
C ALA A 86 16.45 8.52 -19.86
N TRP A 87 17.62 8.34 -19.22
CA TRP A 87 18.92 8.44 -19.89
C TRP A 87 19.09 7.41 -21.00
N ILE A 88 18.72 6.15 -20.75
CA ILE A 88 18.77 5.08 -21.77
C ILE A 88 17.90 5.46 -22.97
N ARG A 89 16.68 5.93 -22.73
CA ARG A 89 15.77 6.35 -23.82
C ARG A 89 16.31 7.55 -24.60
N ARG A 90 16.85 8.56 -23.91
CA ARG A 90 17.49 9.70 -24.57
C ARG A 90 18.69 9.26 -25.41
N PHE A 91 19.51 8.36 -24.89
CA PHE A 91 20.65 7.80 -25.63
C PHE A 91 20.19 7.12 -26.92
N ILE A 92 19.20 6.23 -26.84
CA ILE A 92 18.62 5.54 -28.00
C ILE A 92 18.10 6.54 -29.04
N ASN A 93 17.47 7.63 -28.60
CA ASN A 93 17.00 8.69 -29.50
C ASN A 93 18.18 9.45 -30.14
N ASN A 94 19.16 9.86 -29.34
CA ASN A 94 20.34 10.60 -29.81
C ASN A 94 21.19 9.82 -30.83
N VAL A 95 21.26 8.50 -30.72
CA VAL A 95 21.98 7.65 -31.70
C VAL A 95 21.36 7.74 -33.10
N LYS A 96 20.06 8.02 -33.19
CA LYS A 96 19.34 8.19 -34.47
C LYS A 96 19.48 9.59 -35.06
N LEU A 97 20.04 10.53 -34.29
CA LEU A 97 20.16 11.95 -34.67
C LEU A 97 21.59 12.29 -35.15
N LYS A 98 21.67 13.30 -36.01
CA LYS A 98 22.95 13.94 -36.36
C LYS A 98 23.56 14.59 -35.12
N LYS A 99 24.88 14.78 -35.12
CA LYS A 99 25.64 15.20 -33.93
C LYS A 99 25.18 16.56 -33.38
N GLU A 100 24.77 17.44 -34.28
CA GLU A 100 24.23 18.78 -34.05
C GLU A 100 22.85 18.77 -33.37
N ASP A 101 22.02 17.76 -33.65
CA ASP A 101 20.63 17.66 -33.15
C ASP A 101 20.54 16.89 -31.82
N ARG A 102 21.65 16.34 -31.31
CA ARG A 102 21.66 15.53 -30.08
C ARG A 102 21.42 16.39 -28.84
N ILE A 103 20.53 15.90 -27.98
CA ILE A 103 20.25 16.53 -26.69
C ILE A 103 21.38 16.20 -25.71
N LYS A 104 22.05 17.25 -25.21
CA LYS A 104 23.17 17.16 -24.25
C LYS A 104 22.89 17.88 -22.93
N THR A 105 21.70 18.45 -22.78
CA THR A 105 21.25 19.12 -21.56
C THR A 105 20.98 18.11 -20.44
N PRO A 106 20.73 18.54 -19.19
CA PRO A 106 20.19 17.66 -18.14
C PRO A 106 18.86 17.00 -18.55
N LEU A 107 18.45 15.94 -17.85
CA LEU A 107 17.13 15.33 -18.08
C LEU A 107 16.02 16.34 -17.80
N ALA A 108 15.07 16.42 -18.72
CA ALA A 108 13.86 17.19 -18.53
C ALA A 108 12.90 16.42 -17.61
N ALA A 109 12.03 17.13 -16.87
CA ALA A 109 11.07 16.49 -15.99
C ALA A 109 10.15 15.53 -16.75
N GLU A 110 9.75 15.91 -17.97
CA GLU A 110 8.90 15.13 -18.85
C GLU A 110 9.55 13.80 -19.29
N GLU A 111 10.88 13.73 -19.34
CA GLU A 111 11.57 12.47 -19.65
C GLU A 111 11.55 11.50 -18.47
N ILE A 112 11.62 12.02 -17.25
CA ILE A 112 11.52 11.24 -16.02
C ILE A 112 10.08 10.77 -15.82
N GLU A 113 9.08 11.63 -16.01
CA GLU A 113 7.65 11.27 -15.96
C GLU A 113 7.32 10.17 -16.99
N LYS A 114 7.81 10.30 -18.22
CA LYS A 114 7.64 9.25 -19.24
C LYS A 114 8.32 7.94 -18.86
N ALA A 115 9.44 7.99 -18.15
CA ALA A 115 10.12 6.79 -17.67
C ALA A 115 9.31 6.12 -16.56
N GLU A 116 8.79 6.90 -15.61
CA GLU A 116 7.86 6.42 -14.59
C GLU A 116 6.62 5.76 -15.21
N GLU A 117 5.97 6.41 -16.17
CA GLU A 117 4.81 5.85 -16.86
C GLU A 117 5.07 4.49 -17.51
N ILE A 118 6.28 4.28 -18.04
CA ILE A 118 6.68 3.00 -18.65
C ILE A 118 6.68 1.91 -17.59
N TRP A 119 7.32 2.16 -16.45
CA TRP A 119 7.35 1.22 -15.34
C TRP A 119 5.96 0.92 -14.79
N ILE A 120 5.13 1.94 -14.60
CA ILE A 120 3.73 1.76 -14.15
C ILE A 120 2.96 0.87 -15.14
N LYS A 121 3.03 1.18 -16.45
CA LYS A 121 2.32 0.41 -17.50
C LYS A 121 2.81 -1.03 -17.60
N GLN A 122 4.05 -1.31 -17.21
CA GLN A 122 4.62 -2.64 -17.22
C GLN A 122 4.23 -3.44 -15.97
N VAL A 123 4.40 -2.87 -14.77
CA VAL A 123 4.23 -3.57 -13.49
C VAL A 123 2.74 -3.75 -13.10
N GLN A 124 1.87 -2.79 -13.46
CA GLN A 124 0.44 -2.88 -13.13
C GLN A 124 -0.23 -4.17 -13.63
N PRO A 125 -0.13 -4.57 -14.91
CA PRO A 125 -0.74 -5.83 -15.37
C PRO A 125 -0.10 -7.09 -14.76
N GLU A 126 1.21 -7.04 -14.44
CA GLU A 126 1.91 -8.17 -13.81
C GLU A 126 1.39 -8.44 -12.38
N ASN A 127 1.03 -7.40 -11.63
CA ASN A 127 0.65 -7.52 -10.23
C ASN A 127 -0.86 -7.37 -9.96
N PHE A 128 -1.59 -6.70 -10.85
CA PHE A 128 -3.00 -6.32 -10.68
C PHE A 128 -3.85 -6.60 -11.92
N GLY A 129 -3.44 -7.56 -12.76
CA GLY A 129 -4.16 -7.88 -14.01
C GLY A 129 -5.63 -8.27 -13.81
N ILE A 130 -5.95 -8.98 -12.72
CA ILE A 130 -7.33 -9.33 -12.38
C ILE A 130 -8.12 -8.07 -12.05
N GLU A 131 -7.57 -7.21 -11.19
CA GLU A 131 -8.20 -5.95 -10.81
C GLU A 131 -8.41 -5.03 -12.00
N ILE A 132 -7.42 -4.93 -12.89
CA ILE A 132 -7.53 -4.15 -14.13
C ILE A 132 -8.69 -4.67 -14.97
N ASN A 133 -8.76 -5.97 -15.24
CA ASN A 133 -9.86 -6.56 -16.02
C ASN A 133 -11.21 -6.31 -15.36
N CYS A 134 -11.32 -6.46 -14.03
CA CYS A 134 -12.54 -6.16 -13.29
C CYS A 134 -12.95 -4.69 -13.47
N LEU A 135 -12.01 -3.75 -13.35
CA LEU A 135 -12.28 -2.33 -13.51
C LEU A 135 -12.64 -1.96 -14.96
N GLU A 136 -12.02 -2.59 -15.97
CA GLU A 136 -12.35 -2.39 -17.39
C GLU A 136 -13.79 -2.83 -17.69
N GLU A 137 -14.24 -3.92 -17.06
CA GLU A 137 -15.59 -4.47 -17.21
C GLU A 137 -16.63 -3.83 -16.26
N ASN A 138 -16.25 -2.80 -15.49
CA ASN A 138 -17.08 -2.19 -14.44
C ASN A 138 -17.62 -3.20 -13.41
N LYS A 139 -16.83 -4.21 -13.08
CA LYS A 139 -17.13 -5.24 -12.07
C LYS A 139 -16.50 -4.87 -10.73
N ASN A 140 -17.09 -5.42 -9.67
CA ASN A 140 -16.51 -5.34 -8.33
C ASN A 140 -15.19 -6.13 -8.26
N LEU A 141 -14.24 -5.61 -7.49
CA LEU A 141 -12.97 -6.28 -7.27
C LEU A 141 -13.12 -7.57 -6.43
N PRO A 142 -12.21 -8.55 -6.61
CA PRO A 142 -12.16 -9.75 -5.78
C PRO A 142 -12.07 -9.41 -4.29
N LYS A 143 -12.63 -10.29 -3.44
CA LYS A 143 -12.69 -10.02 -2.00
C LYS A 143 -11.33 -10.00 -1.30
N ASP A 144 -10.37 -10.67 -1.93
CA ASP A 144 -8.98 -10.88 -1.55
C ASP A 144 -8.03 -9.88 -2.24
N SER A 145 -8.55 -8.98 -3.08
CA SER A 145 -7.74 -7.95 -3.69
C SER A 145 -7.18 -7.00 -2.63
N LYS A 146 -5.86 -6.78 -2.67
CA LYS A 146 -5.13 -5.92 -1.74
C LYS A 146 -5.53 -4.45 -1.85
N ILE A 147 -6.17 -4.06 -2.96
CA ILE A 147 -6.54 -2.67 -3.25
C ILE A 147 -8.05 -2.46 -3.23
N ARG A 148 -8.88 -3.49 -3.00
CA ARG A 148 -10.36 -3.37 -3.03
C ARG A 148 -10.86 -2.23 -2.15
N ASP A 149 -10.37 -2.19 -0.92
CA ASP A 149 -10.86 -1.24 0.09
C ASP A 149 -10.32 0.19 -0.14
N LEU A 150 -9.42 0.37 -1.12
CA LEU A 150 -8.91 1.68 -1.56
C LEU A 150 -9.78 2.32 -2.66
N ASN A 151 -10.88 1.66 -3.06
CA ASN A 151 -11.77 2.09 -4.14
C ASN A 151 -11.02 2.50 -5.43
N PRO A 152 -10.27 1.57 -6.04
CA PRO A 152 -9.40 1.89 -7.17
C PRO A 152 -10.22 2.11 -8.44
N PHE A 153 -9.67 2.93 -9.34
CA PHE A 153 -10.24 3.23 -10.64
C PHE A 153 -9.16 3.19 -11.71
N LEU A 154 -9.54 2.91 -12.95
CA LEU A 154 -8.61 3.01 -14.07
C LEU A 154 -8.44 4.46 -14.46
N ARG A 155 -7.20 4.95 -14.34
CA ARG A 155 -6.83 6.25 -14.91
C ARG A 155 -6.83 6.09 -16.43
N MET A 156 -7.86 6.62 -17.08
CA MET A 156 -8.14 6.45 -18.50
C MET A 156 -6.92 6.83 -19.36
N LYS A 157 -6.48 5.93 -20.24
CA LYS A 157 -5.64 6.29 -21.39
C LYS A 157 -6.46 7.17 -22.34
N LYS A 158 -6.29 8.49 -22.26
CA LYS A 158 -6.32 9.44 -23.39
C LYS A 158 -5.92 10.85 -22.89
N VAL A 159 -4.67 11.17 -23.17
CA VAL A 159 -4.07 12.48 -23.50
C VAL A 159 -4.63 13.76 -22.83
N PHE A 160 -3.68 14.44 -22.18
CA PHE A 160 -3.54 15.86 -21.83
C PHE A 160 -3.90 16.36 -20.43
N TYR A 161 -2.90 17.05 -19.88
CA TYR A 161 -2.86 17.89 -18.69
C TYR A 161 -3.65 19.19 -18.89
N GLY A 162 -4.19 19.69 -17.79
CA GLY A 162 -4.68 21.05 -17.57
C GLY A 162 -4.95 21.22 -16.09
#